data_AF-A0AAW2UNJ7-F1
#
_entry.id   AF-A0AAW2UNJ7-F1
#
_cell.length_a   1.000
_cell.length_b   1.000
_cell.length_c   1.000
_cell.angle_alpha   90.00
_cell.angle_beta   90.00
_cell.angle_gamma   90.00
#
_symmetry.space_group_name_H-M   'P 1'
#
loop_
_entity.id
_entity.type
_entity.pdbx_description
1 polymer ?
#
loop_
_entity_poly.entity_id
_entity_poly.type
_entity_poly.pdbx_seq_one_letter_code
_entity_poly.pdbx_strand_id
1 'polypeptide(L)'
;MSNVGVNPSSTSLTYEESDERRRSKRARVVKDFGSDFVTYNIEYDPVTFKDAMNSLEVKQWKEAVKSEMDSIVSNGTWVFANLPPGCITIGCKWILGRN
;
A
#
# COMPACT_ATOMS: atom_id res chain seq x y z
N MET A 1 41.54 -6.91 47.51
CA MET A 1 40.23 -7.48 47.89
C MET A 1 39.21 -6.36 47.65
N SER A 2 38.60 -6.28 46.45
CA SER A 2 37.19 -6.65 46.15
C SER A 2 36.17 -5.77 46.92
N ASN A 3 35.15 -5.07 46.37
CA ASN A 3 34.37 -5.13 45.12
C ASN A 3 33.59 -3.78 44.93
N VAL A 4 33.43 -3.21 43.73
CA VAL A 4 32.31 -3.25 42.71
C VAL A 4 31.02 -2.44 43.01
N GLY A 5 30.64 -1.56 42.05
CA GLY A 5 29.27 -1.10 41.71
C GLY A 5 28.80 0.19 42.42
N VAL A 6 28.08 1.17 41.84
CA VAL A 6 27.19 1.28 40.66
C VAL A 6 27.12 2.76 40.19
N ASN A 7 26.69 2.92 38.92
CA ASN A 7 26.63 4.05 37.97
C ASN A 7 25.70 5.27 38.29
N PRO A 8 25.70 6.31 37.43
CA PRO A 8 25.35 7.71 37.77
C PRO A 8 23.86 8.03 37.61
N SER A 9 23.36 8.96 38.42
CA SER A 9 22.03 9.56 38.22
C SER A 9 22.12 10.72 37.23
N SER A 10 21.76 10.46 35.98
CA SER A 10 21.33 11.50 35.04
C SER A 10 19.84 11.78 35.23
N THR A 11 19.53 13.01 35.57
CA THR A 11 18.19 13.60 35.70
C THR A 11 17.35 13.30 34.46
N SER A 12 16.26 12.57 34.64
CA SER A 12 15.27 12.27 33.60
C SER A 12 14.43 13.52 33.31
N LEU A 13 14.61 14.13 32.15
CA LEU A 13 13.64 15.05 31.57
C LEU A 13 12.72 14.25 30.67
N THR A 14 11.45 14.14 31.06
CA THR A 14 10.38 13.58 30.23
C THR A 14 9.98 14.63 29.18
N TYR A 15 10.47 14.47 27.96
CA TYR A 15 9.93 15.14 26.77
C TYR A 15 8.73 14.33 26.27
N GLU A 16 7.53 14.84 26.52
CA GLU A 16 6.32 14.41 25.80
C GLU A 16 6.37 15.08 24.41
N GLU A 17 7.02 14.41 23.46
CA GLU A 17 7.07 14.85 22.07
C GLU A 17 5.75 14.48 21.39
N SER A 18 4.83 15.44 21.32
CA SER A 18 3.59 15.29 20.56
C SER A 18 3.91 15.28 19.06
N ASP A 19 4.01 14.09 18.48
CA ASP A 19 4.14 13.81 17.05
C ASP A 19 2.86 14.19 16.26
N GLU A 20 2.47 15.47 16.28
CA GLU A 20 1.45 15.94 15.35
C GLU A 20 2.04 15.96 13.93
N ARG A 21 1.75 14.90 13.17
CA ARG A 21 2.05 14.83 11.74
C ARG A 21 1.49 16.09 11.08
N ARG A 22 2.37 16.96 10.57
CA ARG A 22 1.99 18.15 9.80
C ARG A 22 1.07 17.76 8.65
N ARG A 23 -0.23 17.95 8.82
CA ARG A 23 -1.21 17.67 7.77
C ARG A 23 -1.20 18.82 6.77
N SER A 24 -0.95 18.51 5.50
CA SER A 24 -1.06 19.50 4.43
C SER A 24 -2.48 20.09 4.42
N LYS A 25 -2.57 21.43 4.46
CA LYS A 25 -3.84 22.17 4.29
C LYS A 25 -4.23 22.35 2.82
N ARG A 26 -3.43 21.86 1.87
CA ARG A 26 -3.77 22.00 0.45
C ARG A 26 -5.05 21.22 0.15
N ALA A 27 -6.00 21.89 -0.48
CA ALA A 27 -7.15 21.23 -1.06
C ALA A 27 -6.66 20.13 -2.01
N ARG A 28 -7.18 18.92 -1.84
CA ARG A 28 -6.90 17.82 -2.76
C ARG A 28 -7.59 18.15 -4.08
N VAL A 29 -6.81 18.53 -5.08
CA VAL A 29 -7.29 18.57 -6.46
C VAL A 29 -7.29 17.13 -6.96
N VAL A 30 -8.47 16.61 -7.32
CA VAL A 30 -8.55 15.34 -8.04
C VAL A 30 -7.90 15.58 -9.39
N LYS A 31 -6.77 14.92 -9.63
CA LYS A 31 -6.18 14.87 -10.97
C LYS A 31 -7.05 13.94 -11.79
N ASP A 32 -7.83 14.51 -12.69
CA ASP A 32 -8.40 13.77 -13.80
C ASP A 32 -7.33 13.70 -14.89
N PHE A 33 -6.88 12.49 -15.19
CA PHE A 33 -5.88 12.27 -16.22
C PHE A 33 -6.54 12.06 -17.60
N GLY A 34 -7.87 12.11 -17.67
CA GLY A 34 -8.63 11.84 -18.88
C GLY A 34 -8.69 10.35 -19.22
N SER A 35 -9.57 10.00 -20.15
CA SER A 35 -9.66 8.64 -20.72
C SER A 35 -8.37 8.21 -21.41
N ASP A 36 -7.53 9.17 -21.78
CA ASP A 36 -6.37 9.00 -22.67
C ASP A 36 -5.05 8.86 -21.90
N PHE A 37 -5.08 8.84 -20.56
CA PHE A 37 -3.92 8.43 -19.74
C PHE A 37 -3.73 6.92 -19.80
N VAL A 38 -3.40 6.48 -21.00
CA VAL A 38 -3.35 5.09 -21.44
C VAL A 38 -1.89 4.83 -21.79
N THR A 39 -1.21 4.04 -20.96
CA THR A 39 0.11 3.45 -21.24
C THR A 39 0.13 2.85 -22.64
N TYR A 40 1.22 3.07 -23.39
CA TYR A 40 1.41 2.87 -24.83
C TYR A 40 1.04 1.50 -25.48
N ASN A 41 0.42 0.53 -24.79
CA ASN A 41 0.07 -0.80 -25.31
C ASN A 41 -1.31 -1.35 -24.86
N ILE A 42 -2.30 -0.49 -24.57
CA ILE A 42 -3.59 -0.94 -23.99
C ILE A 42 -4.63 -1.40 -25.01
N GLU A 43 -4.40 -1.24 -26.32
CA GLU A 43 -5.44 -1.54 -27.34
C GLU A 43 -5.97 -2.99 -27.27
N TYR A 44 -5.17 -3.92 -26.74
CA TYR A 44 -5.57 -5.32 -26.55
C TYR A 44 -5.70 -5.72 -25.08
N ASP A 45 -5.15 -4.94 -24.14
CA ASP A 45 -5.05 -5.34 -22.74
C ASP A 45 -6.34 -5.11 -21.97
N PRO A 46 -6.72 -6.04 -21.07
CA PRO A 46 -7.94 -5.91 -20.31
C PRO A 46 -7.85 -4.74 -19.33
N VAL A 47 -8.68 -3.72 -19.56
CA VAL A 47 -8.75 -2.53 -18.69
C VAL A 47 -9.41 -2.87 -17.34
N THR A 48 -10.27 -3.87 -17.32
CA THR A 48 -10.95 -4.34 -16.10
C THR A 48 -10.66 -5.81 -15.81
N PHE A 49 -10.79 -6.18 -14.54
CA PHE A 49 -10.72 -7.59 -14.14
C PHE A 49 -11.74 -8.45 -14.88
N LYS A 50 -12.94 -7.91 -15.13
CA LYS A 50 -13.98 -8.62 -15.89
C LYS A 50 -13.53 -8.92 -17.32
N ASP A 51 -12.88 -7.97 -17.98
CA ASP A 51 -12.34 -8.16 -19.33
C ASP A 51 -11.23 -9.21 -19.33
N ALA A 52 -10.36 -9.19 -18.32
CA ALA A 52 -9.31 -10.19 -18.17
C ALA A 52 -9.89 -11.60 -17.98
N MET A 53 -10.95 -11.73 -17.19
CA MET A 53 -11.63 -13.01 -16.97
C MET A 53 -12.38 -13.52 -18.20
N ASN A 54 -12.78 -12.64 -19.12
CA ASN A 54 -13.41 -12.99 -20.40
C ASN A 54 -12.39 -13.16 -21.54
N SER A 55 -11.11 -12.91 -21.29
CA SER A 55 -10.06 -13.05 -22.29
C SER A 55 -9.65 -14.51 -22.50
N LEU A 56 -9.02 -14.79 -23.65
CA LEU A 56 -8.44 -16.10 -23.97
C LEU A 56 -7.38 -16.55 -22.93
N GLU A 57 -6.78 -15.58 -22.24
CA GLU A 57 -5.68 -15.75 -21.31
C GLU A 57 -6.12 -15.80 -19.85
N VAL A 58 -7.42 -16.02 -19.60
CA VAL A 58 -8.00 -16.09 -18.24
C VAL A 58 -7.21 -16.97 -17.27
N LYS A 59 -6.60 -18.06 -17.76
CA LYS A 59 -5.76 -18.94 -16.94
C LYS A 59 -4.51 -18.23 -16.42
N GLN A 60 -3.80 -17.52 -17.30
CA GLN A 60 -2.59 -16.77 -16.96
C GLN A 60 -2.94 -15.62 -16.00
N TRP A 61 -4.05 -14.92 -16.24
CA TRP A 61 -4.51 -13.87 -15.33
C TRP A 61 -4.83 -14.40 -13.92
N LYS A 62 -5.53 -15.54 -13.84
CA LYS A 62 -5.84 -16.17 -12.54
C LYS A 62 -4.59 -16.60 -11.80
N GLU A 63 -3.63 -17.19 -12.51
CA GLU A 63 -2.37 -17.62 -11.93
C GLU A 63 -1.53 -16.43 -11.45
N ALA A 64 -1.41 -15.38 -12.26
CA ALA A 64 -0.68 -14.17 -11.89
C ALA A 64 -1.31 -13.48 -10.66
N VAL A 65 -2.63 -13.28 -10.66
CA VAL A 65 -3.34 -12.69 -9.50
C VAL A 65 -3.17 -13.55 -8.26
N LYS A 66 -3.25 -14.88 -8.40
CA LYS A 66 -3.03 -15.79 -7.26
C LYS A 66 -1.59 -15.70 -6.74
N SER A 67 -0.60 -15.76 -7.63
CA SER A 67 0.82 -15.67 -7.27
C SER A 67 1.12 -14.35 -6.54
N GLU A 68 0.53 -13.25 -6.98
CA GLU A 68 0.69 -11.95 -6.31
C GLU A 68 0.03 -11.93 -4.93
N MET A 69 -1.18 -12.51 -4.79
CA MET A 69 -1.81 -12.63 -3.48
C MET A 69 -1.00 -13.52 -2.52
N ASP A 70 -0.47 -14.64 -3.03
CA ASP A 70 0.36 -15.55 -2.26
C ASP A 70 1.69 -14.87 -1.85
N SER A 71 2.26 -14.02 -2.70
CA SER A 71 3.49 -13.25 -2.40
C SER A 71 3.25 -12.19 -1.31
N ILE A 72 2.10 -11.51 -1.34
CA ILE A 72 1.70 -10.52 -0.34
C ILE A 72 1.57 -11.19 1.04
N VAL A 73 0.93 -12.36 1.06
CA VAL A 73 0.73 -13.13 2.29
C VAL A 73 2.06 -13.70 2.80
N SER A 74 2.88 -14.28 1.92
CA SER A 74 4.17 -14.88 2.32
C SER A 74 5.17 -13.85 2.84
N ASN A 75 5.16 -12.64 2.25
CA ASN A 75 6.00 -11.54 2.69
C ASN A 75 5.49 -10.87 3.99
N GLY A 76 4.27 -11.19 4.44
CA GLY A 76 3.67 -10.62 5.66
C GLY A 76 3.55 -9.10 5.62
N THR A 77 3.57 -8.50 4.43
CA THR A 77 3.60 -7.03 4.26
C THR A 77 2.21 -6.40 4.41
N TRP A 78 1.15 -7.20 4.24
CA TRP A 78 -0.23 -6.73 4.34
C TRP A 78 -1.04 -7.60 5.29
N VAL A 79 -1.81 -6.95 6.15
CA VAL A 79 -2.82 -7.56 7.01
C VAL A 79 -4.19 -7.01 6.62
N PHE A 80 -5.16 -7.90 6.47
CA PHE A 80 -6.54 -7.50 6.24
C PHE A 80 -7.09 -6.89 7.53
N ALA A 81 -7.46 -5.61 7.48
CA ALA A 81 -7.95 -4.86 8.64
C ALA A 81 -9.25 -4.12 8.28
N ASN A 82 -10.14 -4.02 9.26
CA ASN A 82 -11.33 -3.19 9.13
C ASN A 82 -10.93 -1.70 9.17
N LEU A 83 -11.58 -0.88 8.34
CA LEU A 83 -11.37 0.56 8.36
C LEU A 83 -11.88 1.14 9.70
N PRO A 84 -11.01 1.73 10.54
CA PRO A 84 -11.45 2.34 11.79
C PRO A 84 -12.35 3.56 11.54
N PRO A 85 -13.27 3.87 12.46
CA PRO A 85 -14.20 4.98 12.31
C PRO A 85 -13.46 6.32 12.17
N GLY A 86 -13.88 7.15 11.22
CA GLY A 86 -13.27 8.45 10.94
C GLY A 86 -12.02 8.41 10.05
N CYS A 87 -11.58 7.22 9.62
CA CYS A 87 -10.50 7.10 8.64
C CYS A 87 -11.02 6.98 7.20
N ILE A 88 -10.22 7.45 6.25
CA ILE A 88 -10.51 7.39 4.81
C ILE A 88 -9.57 6.34 4.21
N THR A 89 -10.10 5.43 3.40
CA THR A 89 -9.28 4.45 2.67
C THR A 89 -8.49 5.12 1.55
N ILE A 90 -7.30 4.60 1.30
CA ILE A 90 -6.57 4.90 0.06
C ILE A 90 -7.07 3.89 -0.98
N GLY A 91 -7.58 4.38 -2.10
CA GLY A 91 -7.98 3.52 -3.21
C GLY A 91 -6.76 2.78 -3.78
N CYS A 92 -6.93 1.50 -4.08
CA CYS A 92 -5.98 0.71 -4.85
C CYS A 92 -6.55 0.49 -6.27
N LYS A 93 -5.67 0.49 -7.28
CA LYS A 93 -6.01 0.18 -8.67
C LYS A 93 -5.06 -0.90 -9.17
N TRP A 94 -5.64 -1.97 -9.73
CA TRP A 94 -4.89 -3.01 -10.41
C TRP A 94 -4.69 -2.64 -11.87
N ILE A 95 -3.50 -2.88 -12.39
CA ILE A 95 -3.18 -2.77 -13.82
C ILE A 95 -2.88 -4.17 -14.30
N LEU A 96 -3.60 -4.61 -15.33
CA LEU A 96 -3.44 -5.91 -15.97
C LEU A 96 -2.81 -5.62 -17.33
N GLY A 97 -1.60 -6.13 -17.56
CA GLY A 97 -0.88 -5.95 -18.82
C GLY A 97 -0.21 -7.24 -19.25
N ARG A 98 -0.29 -7.57 -20.54
CA ARG A 98 0.42 -8.73 -21.08
C ARG A 98 1.91 -8.41 -21.11
N ASN A 99 2.74 -9.41 -20.80
CA ASN A 99 4.19 -9.27 -20.80
C ASN A 99 4.82 -10.12 -21.91
#